data_AF-A0A1Q3CVY0-F1
#
_entry.id   AF-A0A1Q3CVY0-F1
#
_cell.length_a   1.000
_cell.length_b   1.000
_cell.length_c   1.000
_cell.angle_alpha   90.00
_cell.angle_beta   90.00
_cell.angle_gamma   90.00
#
_symmetry.space_group_name_H-M   'P 1'
#
loop_
_entity.id
_entity.type
_entity.pdbx_description
1 polymer ?
#
loop_
_entity_poly.entity_id
_entity_poly.type
_entity_poly.pdbx_seq_one_letter_code
_entity_poly.pdbx_strand_id
1 'polypeptide(L)'
;MIKQQYHYKISYKKAWLEKQLAKADLYVDWDASYRLLPKWMAAFYVSHLASNFNTTFKNKELKTMVYSMAIATQQIQFDKLWEKIKGVEEVHVAEWLNNISHDRWTLLDDQRRRWEHMTKNMVEIFNSVLKGARGLPITALV
;
A
#
# COMPACT_ATOMS: atom_id res chain seq x y z
N MET A 1 15.65 8.77 35.52
CA MET A 1 16.13 7.71 34.60
C MET A 1 17.56 7.96 34.10
N ILE A 2 17.84 8.66 32.99
CA ILE A 2 19.23 8.72 32.44
C ILE A 2 20.24 9.45 33.36
N LYS A 3 19.88 10.63 33.91
CA LYS A 3 20.78 11.41 34.79
C LYS A 3 21.09 10.71 36.12
N GLN A 4 20.19 9.87 36.61
CA GLN A 4 20.40 9.12 37.86
C GLN A 4 21.25 7.87 37.65
N GLN A 5 21.12 7.23 36.48
CA GLN A 5 21.80 5.96 36.20
C GLN A 5 23.20 6.13 35.60
N TYR A 6 23.40 7.17 34.79
CA TYR A 6 24.67 7.42 34.09
C TYR A 6 25.36 8.71 34.54
N HIS A 7 24.81 9.39 35.56
CA HIS A 7 25.28 10.69 36.05
C HIS A 7 25.46 11.77 34.97
N TYR A 8 24.81 11.60 33.82
CA TYR A 8 24.97 12.45 32.64
C TYR A 8 23.66 13.16 32.30
N LYS A 9 23.71 14.49 32.10
CA LYS A 9 22.54 15.30 31.75
C LYS A 9 22.53 15.57 30.24
N ILE A 10 21.78 14.76 29.49
CA ILE A 10 21.56 14.96 28.05
C ILE A 10 20.75 16.23 27.81
N SER A 11 21.15 17.02 26.81
CA SER A 11 20.36 18.17 26.35
C SER A 11 19.13 17.70 25.57
N TYR A 12 18.03 18.44 25.67
CA TYR A 12 16.79 18.12 24.95
C TYR A 12 17.02 17.96 23.43
N LYS A 13 17.83 18.84 22.84
CA LYS A 13 18.20 18.79 21.41
C LYS A 13 18.90 17.47 21.03
N LYS A 14 19.84 16.99 21.86
CA LYS A 14 20.52 15.71 21.63
C LYS A 14 19.54 14.54 21.74
N ALA A 15 18.74 14.49 22.81
CA ALA A 15 17.74 13.43 22.97
C ALA A 15 16.73 13.38 21.80
N TRP A 16 16.34 14.54 21.28
CA TRP A 16 15.42 14.62 20.14
C TRP A 16 16.08 14.12 18.84
N LEU A 17 17.32 14.51 18.56
CA LEU A 17 18.07 14.06 17.38
C LEU A 17 18.29 12.55 17.38
N GLU A 18 18.78 12.00 18.49
CA GLU A 18 19.00 10.55 18.66
C GLU A 18 17.70 9.76 18.45
N LYS A 19 16.57 10.27 18.95
CA LYS A 19 15.26 9.67 18.70
C LYS A 19 14.90 9.64 17.20
N GLN A 20 15.23 10.68 16.43
CA GLN A 20 14.98 10.70 14.99
C GLN A 20 15.90 9.72 14.25
N LEU A 21 17.18 9.66 14.64
CA LEU A 21 18.15 8.73 14.07
C LEU A 21 17.76 7.28 14.33
N ALA A 22 17.43 6.93 15.59
CA ALA A 22 16.98 5.58 15.93
C ALA A 22 15.68 5.19 15.21
N LYS A 23 14.76 6.14 14.98
CA LYS A 23 13.56 5.90 14.16
C LYS A 23 13.90 5.62 12.70
N ALA A 24 14.84 6.36 12.12
CA ALA A 24 15.27 6.18 10.75
C ALA A 24 16.05 4.87 10.56
N ASP A 25 16.82 4.45 11.56
CA ASP A 25 17.58 3.20 11.57
C ASP A 25 16.64 1.98 11.68
N LEU A 26 15.68 2.01 12.62
CA LEU A 26 14.74 0.90 12.85
C LEU A 26 13.74 0.68 11.73
N TYR A 27 13.26 1.76 11.11
CA TYR A 27 12.13 1.69 10.16
C TYR A 27 12.50 2.03 8.72
N VAL A 28 13.79 2.28 8.44
CA VAL A 28 14.28 2.88 7.19
C VAL A 28 13.63 4.27 7.00
N ASP A 29 14.11 5.07 6.05
CA ASP A 29 13.52 6.38 5.75
C ASP A 29 12.00 6.27 5.54
N TRP A 30 11.24 6.87 6.46
CA TRP A 30 9.78 6.89 6.44
C TRP A 30 9.25 7.55 5.17
N ASP A 31 9.96 8.55 4.64
CA ASP A 31 9.62 9.22 3.40
C ASP A 31 9.79 8.29 2.19
N ALA A 32 10.86 7.49 2.15
CA ALA A 32 11.03 6.43 1.15
C ALA A 32 9.92 5.36 1.24
N SER A 33 9.55 4.94 2.44
CA SER A 33 8.48 3.95 2.64
C SER A 33 7.11 4.46 2.16
N TYR A 34 6.77 5.72 2.46
CA TYR A 34 5.55 6.36 1.95
C TYR A 34 5.54 6.52 0.43
N ARG A 35 6.71 6.82 -0.16
CA ARG A 35 6.86 6.93 -1.63
C ARG A 35 6.66 5.59 -2.34
N LEU A 36 6.94 4.47 -1.69
CA LEU A 36 6.78 3.12 -2.26
C LEU A 36 5.36 2.56 -2.11
N LEU A 37 4.59 3.06 -1.15
CA LEU A 37 3.23 2.61 -0.87
C LEU A 37 2.29 2.55 -2.11
N PRO A 38 2.39 3.40 -3.17
CA PRO A 38 1.46 3.30 -4.29
C PRO A 38 1.76 2.11 -5.18
N LYS A 39 3.04 1.79 -5.28
CA LYS A 39 3.49 0.63 -6.02
C LYS A 39 3.02 -0.66 -5.34
N TRP A 40 3.12 -0.73 -4.01
CA TRP A 40 2.63 -1.88 -3.25
C TRP A 40 1.11 -2.02 -3.32
N MET A 41 0.38 -0.91 -3.21
CA MET A 41 -1.08 -0.87 -3.37
C MET A 41 -1.53 -1.40 -4.73
N ALA A 42 -0.94 -0.86 -5.80
CA ALA A 42 -1.22 -1.30 -7.15
C ALA A 42 -0.91 -2.79 -7.32
N ALA A 43 0.25 -3.24 -6.84
CA ALA A 43 0.63 -4.64 -6.92
C ALA A 43 -0.35 -5.57 -6.19
N PHE A 44 -0.69 -5.28 -4.93
CA PHE A 44 -1.63 -6.07 -4.13
C PHE A 44 -3.00 -6.16 -4.80
N TYR A 45 -3.55 -5.01 -5.19
CA TYR A 45 -4.87 -4.94 -5.82
C TYR A 45 -4.91 -5.74 -7.13
N VAL A 46 -3.90 -5.54 -7.97
CA VAL A 46 -3.82 -6.18 -9.26
C VAL A 46 -3.54 -7.69 -9.13
N SER A 47 -2.78 -8.11 -8.12
CA SER A 47 -2.62 -9.53 -7.78
C SER A 47 -3.96 -10.19 -7.43
N HIS A 48 -4.81 -9.52 -6.63
CA HIS A 48 -6.15 -10.01 -6.32
C HIS A 48 -7.05 -10.07 -7.55
N LEU A 49 -7.09 -9.00 -8.35
CA LEU A 49 -7.86 -8.96 -9.60
C LEU A 49 -7.41 -10.05 -10.57
N ALA A 50 -6.11 -10.23 -10.76
CA ALA A 50 -5.53 -11.26 -11.62
C ALA A 50 -5.81 -12.68 -11.12
N SER A 51 -5.87 -12.89 -9.81
CA SER A 51 -6.23 -14.18 -9.21
C SER A 51 -7.70 -14.51 -9.48
N ASN A 52 -8.61 -13.56 -9.23
CA ASN A 52 -10.04 -13.71 -9.51
C ASN A 52 -10.34 -13.83 -11.02
N PHE A 53 -9.57 -13.14 -11.85
CA PHE A 53 -9.66 -13.29 -13.29
C PHE A 53 -9.29 -14.73 -13.69
N ASN A 54 -8.17 -15.25 -13.20
CA ASN A 54 -7.70 -16.60 -13.51
C ASN A 54 -8.66 -17.73 -13.05
N THR A 55 -9.44 -17.51 -11.99
CA THR A 55 -10.45 -18.50 -11.55
C THR A 55 -11.66 -18.53 -12.48
N THR A 56 -11.97 -17.41 -13.14
CA THR A 56 -13.15 -17.26 -14.00
C THR A 56 -12.81 -17.47 -15.47
N PHE A 57 -11.68 -16.93 -15.92
CA PHE A 57 -11.20 -16.90 -17.29
C PHE A 57 -9.76 -17.41 -17.35
N LYS A 58 -9.48 -18.37 -18.23
CA LYS A 58 -8.13 -18.96 -18.40
C LYS A 58 -7.38 -18.32 -19.58
N ASN A 59 -7.48 -17.00 -19.73
CA ASN A 59 -6.92 -16.27 -20.86
C ASN A 59 -5.79 -15.30 -20.42
N LYS A 60 -4.54 -15.61 -20.82
CA LYS A 60 -3.35 -14.84 -20.42
C LYS A 60 -3.32 -13.43 -21.04
N GLU A 61 -3.81 -13.29 -22.27
CA GLU A 61 -3.78 -12.01 -22.99
C GLU A 61 -4.78 -11.03 -22.38
N LEU A 62 -6.00 -11.49 -22.13
CA LEU A 62 -7.03 -10.69 -21.46
C LEU A 62 -6.65 -10.32 -20.03
N LYS A 63 -6.04 -11.24 -19.28
CA LYS A 63 -5.45 -10.92 -17.98
C LYS A 63 -4.47 -9.75 -18.07
N THR A 64 -3.63 -9.73 -19.10
CA THR A 64 -2.62 -8.66 -19.29
C THR A 64 -3.29 -7.33 -19.64
N MET A 65 -4.36 -7.35 -20.43
CA MET A 65 -5.18 -6.16 -20.72
C MET A 65 -5.88 -5.63 -19.46
N VAL A 66 -6.55 -6.50 -18.71
CA VAL A 66 -7.21 -6.15 -17.43
C VAL A 66 -6.21 -5.60 -16.41
N TYR A 67 -5.03 -6.22 -16.31
CA TYR A 67 -3.91 -5.73 -15.49
C TYR A 67 -3.56 -4.28 -15.86
N SER A 68 -3.36 -4.02 -17.16
CA SER A 68 -2.97 -2.70 -17.67
C SER A 68 -4.05 -1.65 -17.44
N MET A 69 -5.31 -2.06 -17.51
CA MET A 69 -6.47 -1.20 -17.24
C MET A 69 -6.59 -0.84 -15.76
N ALA A 70 -6.39 -1.80 -14.86
CA ALA A 70 -6.47 -1.60 -13.42
C ALA A 70 -5.41 -0.61 -12.90
N ILE A 71 -4.23 -0.59 -13.52
CA ILE A 71 -3.15 0.35 -13.19
C ILE A 71 -3.19 1.67 -13.97
N ALA A 72 -4.12 1.83 -14.91
CA ALA A 72 -4.19 3.03 -15.73
C ALA A 72 -4.49 4.26 -14.86
N THR A 73 -3.65 5.28 -14.98
CA THR A 73 -3.78 6.56 -14.25
C THR A 73 -4.43 7.66 -15.08
N GLN A 74 -4.65 7.41 -16.37
CA GLN A 74 -5.26 8.35 -17.31
C GLN A 74 -6.53 7.76 -17.92
N GLN A 75 -7.61 8.54 -17.95
CA GLN A 75 -8.91 8.14 -18.51
C GLN A 75 -8.77 7.71 -19.97
N ILE A 76 -8.02 8.46 -20.78
CA ILE A 76 -7.80 8.14 -22.20
C ILE A 76 -7.14 6.77 -22.38
N GLN A 77 -6.20 6.38 -21.52
CA GLN A 77 -5.54 5.08 -21.59
C GLN A 77 -6.50 3.96 -21.18
N PHE A 78 -7.28 4.22 -20.15
CA PHE A 78 -8.30 3.32 -19.67
C PHE A 78 -9.37 3.07 -20.73
N ASP A 79 -9.94 4.12 -21.33
CA ASP A 79 -10.99 4.02 -22.34
C ASP A 79 -10.51 3.22 -23.56
N LYS A 80 -9.27 3.47 -24.02
CA LYS A 80 -8.68 2.71 -25.13
C LYS A 80 -8.58 1.21 -24.84
N LEU A 81 -8.23 0.84 -23.62
CA LEU A 81 -8.17 -0.56 -23.19
C LEU A 81 -9.57 -1.16 -23.02
N TRP A 82 -10.52 -0.36 -22.52
CA TRP A 82 -11.91 -0.77 -22.36
C TRP A 82 -12.59 -1.07 -23.70
N GLU A 83 -12.39 -0.22 -24.71
CA GLU A 83 -12.88 -0.49 -26.07
C GLU A 83 -12.30 -1.79 -26.65
N LYS A 84 -11.03 -2.08 -26.38
CA LYS A 84 -10.42 -3.36 -26.79
C LYS A 84 -11.08 -4.54 -26.12
N ILE A 85 -11.34 -4.47 -24.81
CA ILE A 85 -12.02 -5.55 -24.08
C ILE A 85 -13.45 -5.75 -24.57
N LYS A 86 -14.19 -4.68 -24.86
CA LYS A 86 -15.54 -4.76 -25.44
C LYS A 86 -15.57 -5.36 -26.84
N GLY A 87 -14.47 -5.22 -27.60
CA GLY A 87 -14.34 -5.79 -28.93
C GLY A 87 -13.93 -7.27 -28.97
N VAL A 88 -13.67 -7.89 -27.82
CA VAL A 88 -13.32 -9.32 -27.75
C VAL A 88 -14.59 -10.16 -27.66
N GLU A 89 -14.68 -11.23 -28.45
CA GLU A 89 -15.84 -12.14 -28.51
C GLU A 89 -16.12 -12.93 -27.22
N GLU A 90 -15.24 -12.88 -26.20
CA GLU A 90 -15.53 -13.41 -24.87
C GLU A 90 -16.56 -12.51 -24.15
N VAL A 91 -17.84 -12.74 -24.46
CA VAL A 91 -19.03 -11.94 -24.07
C VAL A 91 -19.13 -11.64 -22.57
N HIS A 92 -18.46 -12.39 -21.69
CA HIS A 92 -18.62 -12.22 -20.24
C HIS A 92 -17.50 -11.44 -19.54
N VAL A 93 -16.43 -11.01 -20.22
CA VAL A 93 -15.33 -10.30 -19.54
C VAL A 93 -15.74 -8.87 -19.15
N ALA A 94 -16.35 -8.13 -20.07
CA ALA A 94 -16.83 -6.77 -19.78
C ALA A 94 -17.95 -6.78 -18.73
N GLU A 95 -18.87 -7.75 -18.81
CA GLU A 95 -19.95 -7.95 -17.83
C GLU A 95 -19.40 -8.32 -16.45
N TRP A 96 -18.40 -9.21 -16.40
CA TRP A 96 -17.73 -9.58 -15.16
C TRP A 96 -17.01 -8.39 -14.52
N LEU A 97 -16.32 -7.56 -15.32
CA LEU A 97 -15.69 -6.34 -14.83
C LEU A 97 -16.71 -5.34 -14.30
N ASN A 98 -17.86 -5.17 -14.97
CA ASN A 98 -18.94 -4.31 -14.52
C ASN A 98 -19.60 -4.79 -13.21
N ASN A 99 -19.58 -6.11 -12.95
CA ASN A 99 -20.06 -6.68 -11.68
C ASN A 99 -19.08 -6.44 -10.50
N ILE A 100 -17.83 -6.05 -10.79
CA ILE A 100 -16.91 -5.55 -9.77
C ILE A 100 -17.21 -4.06 -9.59
N SER A 101 -17.43 -3.63 -8.35
CA SER A 101 -17.73 -2.21 -8.07
C SER A 101 -16.63 -1.30 -8.65
N HIS A 102 -17.00 -0.22 -9.32
CA HIS A 102 -16.08 0.66 -10.07
C HIS A 102 -14.93 1.25 -9.24
N ASP A 103 -15.26 1.66 -8.01
CA ASP A 103 -14.32 2.09 -6.97
C ASP A 103 -13.35 0.97 -6.53
N ARG A 104 -13.71 -0.29 -6.78
CA ARG A 104 -12.93 -1.47 -6.45
C ARG A 104 -12.05 -1.94 -7.59
N TRP A 105 -12.09 -1.39 -8.81
CA TRP A 105 -11.32 -1.99 -9.93
C TRP A 105 -10.37 -1.12 -10.75
N THR A 106 -10.44 0.20 -10.63
CA THR A 106 -9.52 1.11 -11.35
C THR A 106 -8.79 2.02 -10.37
N LEU A 107 -7.48 2.22 -10.52
CA LEU A 107 -6.78 3.27 -9.76
C LEU A 107 -7.27 4.68 -10.12
N LEU A 108 -7.89 4.82 -11.29
CA LEU A 108 -8.38 6.06 -11.85
C LEU A 108 -9.48 6.71 -10.99
N ASP A 109 -10.43 5.91 -10.49
CA ASP A 109 -11.60 6.39 -9.73
C ASP A 109 -11.39 6.39 -8.22
N ASP A 110 -10.19 6.00 -7.74
CA ASP A 110 -9.96 5.81 -6.30
C ASP A 110 -10.01 7.10 -5.48
N GLN A 111 -9.86 8.28 -6.08
CA GLN A 111 -9.77 9.58 -5.40
C GLN A 111 -8.86 9.58 -4.14
N ARG A 112 -7.88 8.67 -4.05
CA ARG A 112 -7.04 8.39 -2.87
C ARG A 112 -7.76 7.79 -1.64
N ARG A 113 -9.00 7.29 -1.73
CA ARG A 113 -9.68 6.65 -0.59
C ARG A 113 -9.05 5.33 -0.17
N ARG A 114 -8.65 4.45 -1.11
CA ARG A 114 -7.96 3.20 -0.73
C ARG A 114 -6.59 3.48 -0.12
N TRP A 115 -5.95 4.59 -0.49
CA TRP A 115 -4.75 5.10 0.17
C TRP A 115 -4.95 5.33 1.67
N GLU A 116 -6.03 6.02 2.02
CA GLU A 116 -6.36 6.36 3.40
C GLU A 116 -6.70 5.11 4.22
N HIS A 117 -7.42 4.17 3.63
CA HIS A 117 -7.72 2.88 4.29
C HIS A 117 -6.47 2.04 4.55
N MET A 118 -5.53 1.95 3.59
CA MET A 118 -4.31 1.18 3.81
C MET A 118 -3.35 1.87 4.78
N THR A 119 -3.21 3.19 4.70
CA THR A 119 -2.39 3.93 5.68
C THR A 119 -2.94 3.77 7.08
N LYS A 120 -4.28 3.73 7.24
CA LYS A 120 -4.92 3.42 8.52
C LYS A 120 -4.61 2.00 9.00
N ASN A 121 -4.78 0.97 8.15
CA ASN A 121 -4.44 -0.42 8.51
C ASN A 121 -2.94 -0.59 8.86
N MET A 122 -2.04 0.04 8.11
CA MET A 122 -0.60 -0.01 8.41
C MET A 122 -0.29 0.72 9.72
N VAL A 123 -0.84 1.92 9.95
CA VAL A 123 -0.70 2.65 11.22
C VAL A 123 -1.26 1.83 12.39
N GLU A 124 -2.35 1.09 12.19
CA GLU A 124 -2.93 0.19 13.18
C GLU A 124 -2.01 -1.01 13.48
N ILE A 125 -1.42 -1.66 12.46
CA ILE A 125 -0.42 -2.73 12.63
C ILE A 125 0.81 -2.21 13.38
N PHE A 126 1.36 -1.05 12.97
CA PHE A 126 2.48 -0.41 13.66
C PHE A 126 2.14 -0.07 15.11
N ASN A 127 0.95 0.48 15.35
CA ASN A 127 0.48 0.75 16.71
C ASN A 127 0.29 -0.52 17.53
N SER A 128 -0.11 -1.64 16.91
CA SER A 128 -0.24 -2.93 17.59
C SER A 128 1.13 -3.47 18.05
N VAL A 129 2.16 -3.37 17.20
CA VAL A 129 3.53 -3.77 17.52
C VAL A 129 4.11 -2.85 18.61
N LEU A 130 3.92 -1.54 18.48
CA LEU A 130 4.38 -0.55 19.46
C LEU A 130 3.65 -0.67 20.81
N LYS A 131 2.38 -1.11 20.83
CA LYS A 131 1.67 -1.41 22.07
C LYS A 131 2.38 -2.51 22.87
N GLY A 132 2.92 -3.54 22.21
CA GLY A 132 3.72 -4.57 22.86
C GLY A 132 5.04 -4.05 23.43
N ALA A 133 5.67 -3.08 22.76
CA ALA A 133 6.94 -2.48 23.19
C ALA A 133 6.81 -1.45 24.33
N ARG A 134 5.62 -0.91 24.60
CA ARG A 134 5.40 0.16 25.61
C ARG A 134 5.72 -0.24 27.04
N GLY A 135 5.73 -1.54 27.36
CA GLY A 135 6.04 -2.05 28.69
C GLY A 135 7.52 -2.36 28.93
N LEU A 136 8.36 -2.30 27.89
CA LEU A 136 9.76 -2.69 28.00
C LEU A 136 10.62 -1.54 28.54
N PRO A 137 11.52 -1.79 29.51
CA PRO A 137 12.49 -0.80 29.94
C PRO A 137 13.40 -0.44 28.76
N ILE A 138 13.75 0.84 28.63
CA ILE A 138 14.58 1.38 27.53
C ILE A 138 15.91 0.62 27.38
N THR A 139 16.39 -0.03 28.44
CA THR A 139 17.59 -0.88 28.45
C THR A 139 17.45 -2.21 27.68
N ALA A 140 16.24 -2.63 27.29
CA ALA A 140 16.01 -3.85 26.52
C ALA A 140 16.09 -3.64 24.98
N LEU A 141 16.33 -2.40 24.54
CA LEU A 141 16.42 -2.00 23.13
C LEU A 141 17.88 -1.82 22.65
N VAL A 142 18.85 -2.34 23.40
CA VAL A 142 20.28 -2.34 23.03
C VAL A 142 20.68 -3.70 22.46
#